data_AF-A0A4D6K9E0-F1
#
_entry.id   AF-A0A4D6K9E0-F1
#
_cell.length_a   1.000
_cell.length_b   1.000
_cell.length_c   1.000
_cell.angle_alpha   90.00
_cell.angle_beta   90.00
_cell.angle_gamma   90.00
#
_symmetry.space_group_name_H-M   'P 1'
#
loop_
_entity.id
_entity.type
_entity.pdbx_description
1 polymer ?
#
loop_
_entity_poly.entity_id
_entity_poly.type
_entity_poly.pdbx_seq_one_letter_code
_entity_poly.pdbx_strand_id
1 'polypeptide(L)'
;MSPALPAWLPDRPAITDSLTRAIFVGGTLYVVERSLSYAATAGLAFLALQLLADTAENVVGDYADSVVLGTLILGATGYVAVLGSALGTLVGGVAAGGWFLADGVQHLRHGVTRDEVGVQYTHEGSALTGLPKALLARLAEPLLLETRDRQ
;
A
#
# COMPACT_ATOMS: atom_id res chain seq x y z
N MET A 1 -9.88 -10.68 32.57
CA MET A 1 -10.12 -11.09 31.17
C MET A 1 -10.13 -9.81 30.34
N SER A 2 -9.13 -9.59 29.47
CA SER A 2 -9.16 -8.43 28.55
C SER A 2 -10.33 -8.63 27.58
N PRO A 3 -11.15 -7.61 27.32
CA PRO A 3 -12.16 -7.71 26.26
C PRO A 3 -11.44 -8.00 24.94
N ALA A 4 -11.90 -9.01 24.21
CA ALA A 4 -11.45 -9.24 22.84
C ALA A 4 -11.77 -7.99 22.02
N LEU A 5 -10.81 -7.53 21.21
CA LEU A 5 -11.05 -6.41 20.32
C LEU A 5 -12.10 -6.81 19.27
N PRO A 6 -12.91 -5.86 18.76
CA PRO A 6 -13.82 -6.13 17.66
C PRO A 6 -13.04 -6.70 16.46
N ALA A 7 -13.62 -7.63 15.71
CA ALA A 7 -12.94 -8.32 14.60
C ALA A 7 -12.47 -7.40 13.46
N TRP A 8 -12.99 -6.18 13.38
CA TRP A 8 -12.56 -5.17 12.40
C TRP A 8 -11.35 -4.34 12.86
N LEU A 9 -10.97 -4.46 14.14
CA LEU A 9 -9.92 -3.66 14.76
C LEU A 9 -8.60 -4.45 14.73
N PRO A 10 -7.47 -3.83 14.37
CA PRO A 10 -6.18 -4.51 14.36
C PRO A 10 -5.84 -5.10 15.73
N ASP A 11 -5.28 -6.31 15.73
CA ASP A 11 -4.85 -6.97 16.95
C ASP A 11 -3.71 -6.21 17.64
N ARG A 12 -3.59 -6.37 18.96
CA ARG A 12 -2.52 -5.73 19.75
C ARG A 12 -1.11 -5.88 19.15
N PRO A 13 -0.65 -7.08 18.73
CA PRO A 13 0.64 -7.22 18.07
C PRO A 13 0.78 -6.38 16.80
N ALA A 14 -0.27 -6.30 15.97
CA ALA A 14 -0.27 -5.46 14.76
C ALA A 14 -0.16 -3.98 15.11
N ILE A 15 -0.92 -3.51 16.11
CA ILE A 15 -0.81 -2.13 16.61
C ILE A 15 0.62 -1.82 17.09
N THR A 16 1.24 -2.74 17.83
CA THR A 16 2.62 -2.53 18.30
C THR A 16 3.66 -2.54 17.18
N ASP A 17 3.48 -3.37 16.14
CA ASP A 17 4.33 -3.35 14.96
C ASP A 17 4.18 -2.03 14.21
N SER A 18 2.94 -1.59 13.97
CA SER A 18 2.63 -0.31 13.30
C SER A 18 3.21 0.88 14.05
N LEU A 19 3.14 0.89 15.39
CA LEU A 19 3.77 1.90 16.23
C LEU A 19 5.30 1.87 16.11
N THR A 20 5.90 0.68 16.13
CA THR A 20 7.35 0.53 16.00
C THR A 20 7.84 1.07 14.66
N ARG A 21 7.18 0.69 13.56
CA ARG A 21 7.47 1.23 12.22
C ARG A 21 7.31 2.74 12.15
N ALA A 22 6.26 3.29 12.77
CA ALA A 22 6.05 4.74 12.81
C ALA A 22 7.18 5.48 13.55
N ILE A 23 7.68 4.90 14.65
CA ILE A 23 8.85 5.43 15.37
C ILE A 23 10.09 5.40 14.48
N PHE A 24 10.33 4.31 13.75
CA PHE A 24 11.43 4.22 12.80
C PHE A 24 11.32 5.29 11.69
N VAL A 25 10.15 5.42 11.05
CA VAL A 25 9.91 6.41 10.00
C VAL A 25 10.14 7.84 10.53
N GLY A 26 9.55 8.17 11.68
CA GLY A 26 9.74 9.47 12.33
C GLY A 26 11.21 9.71 12.68
N GLY A 27 11.89 8.72 13.25
CA GLY A 27 13.31 8.78 13.59
C GLY A 27 14.20 9.03 12.37
N THR A 28 13.95 8.32 11.26
CA THR A 28 14.68 8.53 10.00
C THR A 28 14.46 9.95 9.46
N LEU A 29 13.22 10.44 9.46
CA LEU A 29 12.92 11.82 9.04
C LEU A 29 13.54 12.86 9.96
N TYR A 30 13.62 12.59 11.27
CA TYR A 30 14.34 13.46 12.20
C TYR A 30 15.83 13.56 11.87
N VAL A 31 16.47 12.45 11.51
CA VAL A 31 17.89 12.47 11.12
C VAL A 31 18.11 13.33 9.86
N VAL A 32 17.17 13.27 8.90
CA VAL A 32 17.27 13.98 7.62
C VAL A 32 16.95 15.48 7.78
N GLU A 33 15.81 15.81 8.36
CA GLU A 33 15.29 17.19 8.41
C GLU A 33 15.71 17.94 9.68
N ARG A 34 16.24 17.23 10.69
CA ARG A 34 16.62 17.76 12.02
C ARG A 34 15.50 18.53 12.73
N SER A 35 14.25 18.26 12.37
CA SER A 35 13.06 18.90 12.91
C SER A 35 12.19 17.89 13.64
N LEU A 36 12.08 18.05 14.96
CA LEU A 36 11.29 17.14 15.80
C LEU A 36 9.79 17.24 15.50
N SER A 37 9.28 18.45 15.25
CA SER A 37 7.86 18.65 14.95
C SER A 37 7.47 17.99 13.62
N TYR A 38 8.32 18.13 12.60
CA TYR A 38 8.11 17.47 11.32
C TYR A 38 8.16 15.94 11.46
N ALA A 39 9.20 15.42 12.11
CA ALA A 39 9.35 13.99 12.36
C ALA A 39 8.18 13.38 13.14
N ALA A 40 7.73 14.05 14.20
CA ALA A 40 6.59 13.60 15.00
C ALA A 40 5.28 13.62 14.20
N THR A 41 5.04 14.69 13.45
CA THR A 41 3.83 14.82 12.60
C THR A 41 3.80 13.74 11.53
N ALA A 42 4.92 13.53 10.83
CA ALA A 42 5.03 12.50 9.80
C ALA A 42 4.90 11.09 10.37
N GLY A 43 5.50 10.81 11.52
CA GLY A 43 5.36 9.52 12.21
C GLY A 43 3.91 9.24 12.64
N LEU A 44 3.21 10.24 13.21
CA LEU A 44 1.80 10.12 13.56
C LEU A 44 0.90 9.95 12.34
N ALA A 45 1.15 10.70 11.26
CA ALA A 45 0.42 10.54 10.01
C ALA A 45 0.62 9.13 9.43
N PHE A 46 1.85 8.63 9.42
CA PHE A 46 2.17 7.28 8.98
C PHE A 46 1.48 6.21 9.82
N LEU A 47 1.46 6.36 11.15
CA LEU A 47 0.74 5.44 12.04
C LEU A 47 -0.76 5.43 11.74
N ALA A 48 -1.37 6.61 11.59
CA ALA A 48 -2.79 6.73 11.27
C ALA A 48 -3.12 6.08 9.93
N LEU A 49 -2.25 6.23 8.93
CA LEU A 49 -2.41 5.60 7.62
C LEU A 49 -2.31 4.08 7.68
N GLN A 50 -1.35 3.52 8.43
CA GLN A 50 -1.29 2.07 8.61
C GLN A 50 -2.53 1.53 9.31
N LEU A 51 -2.97 2.15 10.40
CA LEU A 51 -4.17 1.71 11.10
C LEU A 51 -5.42 1.80 10.21
N LEU A 52 -5.51 2.83 9.36
CA LEU A 52 -6.59 2.97 8.38
C LEU A 52 -6.54 1.85 7.34
N ALA A 53 -5.35 1.53 6.81
CA ALA A 53 -5.15 0.46 5.85
C ALA A 53 -5.51 -0.91 6.46
N ASP A 54 -4.99 -1.22 7.65
CA ASP A 54 -5.28 -2.46 8.37
C ASP A 54 -6.79 -2.60 8.65
N THR A 55 -7.44 -1.50 9.04
CA THR A 55 -8.89 -1.49 9.25
C THR A 55 -9.64 -1.71 7.94
N ALA A 56 -9.20 -1.08 6.85
CA ALA A 56 -9.80 -1.27 5.54
C ALA A 56 -9.68 -2.73 5.09
N GLU A 57 -8.53 -3.37 5.28
CA GLU A 57 -8.32 -4.79 4.97
C GLU A 57 -9.26 -5.68 5.78
N ASN A 58 -9.36 -5.46 7.10
CA ASN A 58 -10.23 -6.25 7.97
C ASN A 58 -11.72 -6.10 7.65
N VAL A 59 -12.15 -4.97 7.09
CA VAL A 59 -13.56 -4.67 6.82
C VAL A 59 -13.97 -5.01 5.38
N VAL A 60 -13.13 -4.68 4.41
CA VAL A 60 -13.47 -4.71 2.98
C VAL A 60 -12.83 -5.91 2.27
N GLY A 61 -11.67 -6.37 2.75
CA GLY A 61 -10.96 -7.51 2.20
C GLY A 61 -9.48 -7.22 1.97
N ASP A 62 -8.72 -8.30 1.84
CA ASP A 62 -7.31 -8.29 1.40
C ASP A 62 -7.24 -7.47 0.10
N TYR A 63 -6.36 -6.47 0.01
CA TYR A 63 -6.25 -5.40 -1.01
C TYR A 63 -6.99 -4.06 -0.79
N ALA A 64 -7.80 -3.91 0.26
CA ALA A 64 -8.42 -2.62 0.53
C ALA A 64 -7.42 -1.51 0.87
N ASP A 65 -6.27 -1.86 1.45
CA ASP A 65 -5.13 -0.97 1.64
C ASP A 65 -4.63 -0.35 0.32
N SER A 66 -4.63 -1.11 -0.77
CA SER A 66 -4.17 -0.68 -2.09
C SER A 66 -5.12 0.37 -2.67
N VAL A 67 -6.42 0.22 -2.45
CA VAL A 67 -7.43 1.24 -2.78
C VAL A 67 -7.21 2.51 -1.96
N VAL A 68 -6.98 2.38 -0.66
CA VAL A 68 -6.71 3.51 0.25
C VAL A 68 -5.45 4.26 -0.20
N LEU A 69 -4.36 3.53 -0.42
CA LEU A 69 -3.08 4.09 -0.85
C LEU A 69 -3.19 4.76 -2.23
N GLY A 70 -3.82 4.10 -3.20
CA GLY A 70 -4.04 4.65 -4.53
C GLY A 70 -4.84 5.95 -4.51
N THR A 71 -5.91 5.99 -3.71
CA THR A 71 -6.73 7.19 -3.53
C THR A 71 -5.95 8.33 -2.90
N LEU A 72 -5.16 8.05 -1.87
CA LEU A 72 -4.32 9.05 -1.21
C LEU A 72 -3.25 9.62 -2.13
N ILE A 73 -2.58 8.75 -2.91
CA ILE A 73 -1.58 9.18 -3.90
C ILE A 73 -2.23 10.09 -4.96
N LEU A 74 -3.40 9.72 -5.48
CA LEU A 74 -4.13 10.55 -6.45
C LEU A 74 -4.56 11.89 -5.85
N GLY A 75 -5.08 11.89 -4.62
CA GLY A 75 -5.45 13.11 -3.90
C GLY A 75 -4.25 14.03 -3.67
N ALA A 76 -3.13 13.49 -3.20
CA ALA A 76 -1.88 14.22 -3.03
C ALA A 76 -1.35 14.76 -4.37
N THR A 77 -1.43 13.95 -5.43
CA THR A 77 -1.04 14.34 -6.80
C THR A 77 -1.88 15.51 -7.30
N GLY A 78 -3.20 15.47 -7.07
CA GLY A 78 -4.10 16.58 -7.39
C GLY A 78 -3.77 17.84 -6.60
N TYR A 79 -3.48 17.71 -5.31
CA TYR A 79 -3.06 18.84 -4.47
C TYR A 79 -1.77 19.49 -4.97
N VAL A 80 -0.73 18.70 -5.26
CA VAL A 80 0.55 19.24 -5.75
C VAL A 80 0.46 19.77 -7.18
N ALA A 81 -0.50 19.28 -8.00
CA ALA A 81 -0.81 19.85 -9.31
C ALA A 81 -1.32 21.29 -9.19
N VAL A 82 -2.20 21.55 -8.21
CA VAL A 82 -2.68 22.92 -7.91
C VAL A 82 -1.54 23.85 -7.50
N LEU A 83 -0.50 23.30 -6.84
CA LEU A 83 0.69 24.06 -6.45
C LEU A 83 1.70 24.29 -7.60
N GLY A 84 1.40 23.87 -8.82
CA GLY A 84 2.25 24.11 -10.00
C GLY A 84 3.46 23.19 -10.09
N SER A 85 3.35 21.96 -9.57
CA SER A 85 4.45 20.98 -9.59
C SER A 85 4.88 20.58 -11.01
N ALA A 86 6.11 20.09 -11.12
CA ALA A 86 6.66 19.60 -12.38
C ALA A 86 5.81 18.46 -12.97
N LEU A 87 5.65 18.45 -14.29
CA LEU A 87 4.83 17.48 -15.00
C LEU A 87 5.24 16.03 -14.72
N GLY A 88 6.54 15.76 -14.53
CA GLY A 88 7.04 14.44 -14.15
C GLY A 88 6.49 13.94 -12.81
N THR A 89 6.36 14.81 -11.82
CA THR A 89 5.74 14.49 -10.52
C THR A 89 4.28 14.10 -10.70
N LEU A 90 3.55 14.82 -11.56
CA LEU A 90 2.15 14.56 -11.83
C LEU A 90 1.95 13.23 -12.56
N VAL A 91 2.75 12.96 -13.59
CA VAL A 91 2.70 11.70 -14.33
C VAL A 91 3.03 10.52 -13.41
N GLY A 92 4.09 10.62 -12.61
CA GLY A 92 4.46 9.58 -11.65
C GLY A 92 3.38 9.35 -10.60
N GLY A 93 2.80 10.41 -10.06
CA GLY A 93 1.72 10.34 -9.08
C GLY A 93 0.44 9.71 -9.62
N VAL A 94 -0.01 10.12 -10.82
CA VAL A 94 -1.17 9.54 -11.50
C VAL A 94 -0.92 8.07 -11.83
N ALA A 95 0.25 7.73 -12.36
CA ALA A 95 0.59 6.35 -12.70
C ALA A 95 0.61 5.46 -11.45
N ALA A 96 1.31 5.85 -10.39
CA ALA A 96 1.38 5.08 -9.15
C ALA A 96 0.02 4.98 -8.46
N GLY A 97 -0.68 6.10 -8.30
CA GLY A 97 -1.98 6.14 -7.62
C GLY A 97 -3.06 5.38 -8.39
N GLY A 98 -3.09 5.55 -9.72
CA GLY A 98 -3.99 4.80 -10.60
C GLY A 98 -3.69 3.30 -10.61
N TRP A 99 -2.41 2.92 -10.56
CA TRP A 99 -2.00 1.52 -10.47
C TRP A 99 -2.52 0.86 -9.19
N PHE A 100 -2.22 1.42 -8.02
CA PHE A 100 -2.67 0.87 -6.73
C PHE A 100 -4.20 0.83 -6.61
N LEU A 101 -4.88 1.85 -7.14
CA LEU A 101 -6.33 1.88 -7.14
C LEU A 101 -6.92 0.78 -8.03
N ALA A 102 -6.41 0.63 -9.25
CA ALA A 102 -6.83 -0.43 -10.16
C ALA A 102 -6.52 -1.81 -9.60
N ASP A 103 -5.33 -2.00 -9.03
CA ASP A 103 -4.91 -3.24 -8.38
C ASP A 103 -5.86 -3.64 -7.26
N GLY A 104 -6.10 -2.72 -6.32
CA GLY A 104 -6.99 -2.98 -5.19
C GLY A 104 -8.43 -3.24 -5.61
N VAL A 105 -8.97 -2.42 -6.52
CA VAL A 105 -10.35 -2.60 -7.02
C VAL A 105 -10.52 -3.93 -7.74
N GLN A 106 -9.56 -4.34 -8.58
CA GLN A 106 -9.68 -5.59 -9.32
C GLN A 106 -9.60 -6.81 -8.39
N HIS A 107 -8.70 -6.80 -7.41
CA HIS A 107 -8.61 -7.91 -6.46
C HIS A 107 -9.86 -8.01 -5.56
N LEU A 108 -10.35 -6.88 -5.05
CA LEU A 108 -11.61 -6.85 -4.27
C LEU A 108 -12.81 -7.29 -5.10
N ARG A 109 -12.90 -6.88 -6.37
CA ARG A 109 -13.99 -7.27 -7.27
C ARG A 109 -14.04 -8.77 -7.54
N HIS A 110 -12.87 -9.39 -7.70
CA HIS A 110 -12.76 -10.81 -7.98
C HIS A 110 -12.59 -11.67 -6.71
N GLY A 111 -12.61 -11.04 -5.52
CA GLY A 111 -12.48 -11.72 -4.23
C GLY A 111 -11.14 -12.43 -4.04
N VAL A 112 -10.09 -11.97 -4.72
CA VAL A 112 -8.80 -12.68 -4.76
C VAL A 112 -7.87 -12.16 -3.67
N THR A 113 -7.34 -13.07 -2.85
CA THR A 113 -6.44 -12.74 -1.74
C THR A 113 -4.97 -12.75 -2.18
N ARG A 114 -4.08 -12.09 -1.42
CA ARG A 114 -2.64 -12.03 -1.72
C ARG A 114 -1.99 -13.41 -1.76
N ASP A 115 -2.54 -14.38 -1.02
CA ASP A 115 -2.06 -15.77 -1.02
C ASP A 115 -2.41 -16.52 -2.31
N GLU A 116 -3.47 -16.11 -3.00
CA GLU A 116 -3.88 -16.65 -4.30
C GLU A 116 -3.14 -15.98 -5.46
N VAL A 117 -2.52 -14.84 -5.18
CA VAL A 117 -1.96 -13.93 -6.17
C VAL A 117 -0.45 -13.92 -6.06
N GLY A 118 0.16 -14.90 -6.72
CA GLY A 118 1.60 -14.96 -6.83
C GLY A 118 2.04 -16.20 -7.58
N VAL A 119 2.92 -16.00 -8.56
CA VAL A 119 3.86 -17.06 -8.90
C VAL A 119 4.72 -17.23 -7.66
N GLN A 120 4.55 -18.33 -6.91
CA GLN A 120 5.53 -18.71 -5.89
C GLN A 120 6.90 -18.57 -6.55
N TYR A 121 7.77 -17.76 -5.94
CA TYR A 121 9.11 -17.56 -6.46
C TYR A 121 9.85 -18.90 -6.38
N THR A 122 9.72 -19.71 -7.43
CA THR A 122 10.52 -20.90 -7.63
C THR A 122 11.92 -20.39 -7.96
N HIS A 123 12.86 -20.70 -7.08
CA HIS A 123 14.29 -20.40 -7.23
C HIS A 123 14.93 -21.11 -8.44
N GLU A 124 14.14 -21.63 -9.39
CA GLU A 124 14.57 -22.31 -10.60
C GLU A 124 15.14 -21.34 -11.67
N GLY A 125 15.48 -20.11 -11.28
CA GLY A 125 16.13 -19.10 -12.13
C GLY A 125 17.08 -18.19 -11.35
N SER A 126 18.01 -17.55 -12.06
CA SER A 126 18.90 -16.52 -11.50
C SER A 126 18.09 -15.37 -10.89
N ALA A 127 18.53 -14.82 -9.75
CA ALA A 127 17.90 -13.65 -9.13
C ALA A 127 17.77 -12.45 -10.10
N LEU A 128 18.69 -12.35 -11.06
CA LEU A 128 18.69 -11.33 -12.11
C LEU A 128 17.55 -11.47 -13.11
N THR A 129 16.97 -12.66 -13.28
CA THR A 129 15.87 -12.91 -14.22
C THR A 129 14.55 -13.23 -13.50
N GLY A 130 14.62 -13.90 -12.34
CA GLY A 130 13.45 -14.24 -11.53
C GLY A 130 12.77 -13.02 -10.92
N LEU A 131 13.54 -12.07 -10.39
CA LEU A 131 13.00 -10.91 -9.68
C LEU A 131 12.31 -9.91 -10.62
N PRO A 132 12.89 -9.53 -11.78
CA PRO A 132 12.17 -8.72 -12.76
C PRO A 132 10.94 -9.42 -13.32
N LYS A 133 11.01 -10.74 -13.55
CA LYS A 133 9.85 -11.50 -14.04
C LYS A 133 8.71 -11.54 -13.02
N ALA A 134 9.03 -11.74 -11.73
CA ALA A 134 8.05 -11.71 -10.65
C ALA A 134 7.41 -10.31 -10.52
N LEU A 135 8.23 -9.25 -10.60
CA LEU A 135 7.73 -7.87 -10.60
C LEU A 135 6.82 -7.59 -11.79
N LEU A 136 7.19 -8.01 -13.00
CA LEU A 136 6.37 -7.83 -14.20
C LEU A 136 5.08 -8.64 -14.15
N ALA A 137 5.12 -9.87 -13.61
CA ALA A 137 3.92 -10.69 -13.42
C ALA A 137 2.95 -10.02 -12.45
N ARG A 138 3.47 -9.52 -11.32
CA ARG A 138 2.70 -8.75 -10.34
C ARG A 138 2.14 -7.46 -10.93
N LEU A 139 2.93 -6.80 -11.77
CA LEU A 139 2.51 -5.61 -12.52
C LEU A 139 1.58 -5.92 -13.70
N ALA A 140 1.31 -7.18 -14.03
CA ALA A 140 0.33 -7.54 -15.05
C ALA A 140 -0.97 -8.08 -14.44
N GLU A 141 -0.90 -8.49 -13.18
CA GLU A 141 -1.93 -9.23 -12.47
C GLU A 141 -3.33 -8.62 -12.50
N PRO A 142 -3.53 -7.31 -12.23
CA PRO A 142 -4.88 -6.73 -12.28
C PRO A 142 -5.49 -6.75 -13.68
N LEU A 143 -4.67 -6.75 -14.74
CA LEU A 143 -5.14 -6.88 -16.12
C LEU A 143 -5.46 -8.35 -16.46
N LEU A 144 -4.67 -9.28 -15.91
CA LEU A 144 -4.85 -10.72 -16.12
C LEU A 144 -6.14 -11.24 -15.47
N LEU A 145 -6.51 -10.72 -14.28
CA LEU A 145 -7.76 -11.05 -13.62
C LEU A 145 -8.97 -10.75 -14.51
N GLU A 146 -9.03 -9.55 -15.09
CA GLU A 146 -10.09 -9.14 -16.01
C GLU A 146 -10.18 -10.02 -17.26
N THR A 147 -9.06 -10.57 -17.75
CA THR A 147 -9.07 -11.47 -18.92
C THR A 147 -9.53 -12.89 -18.60
N ARG A 148 -9.36 -13.37 -17.36
CA ARG A 148 -9.81 -14.72 -16.97
C ARG A 148 -11.34 -14.84 -16.97
N ASP A 149 -12.04 -13.79 -16.53
CA ASP A 149 -13.51 -13.76 -16.50
C ASP A 149 -14.18 -13.72 -17.88
N ARG A 150 -13.40 -13.46 -18.94
CA ARG A 150 -13.90 -13.37 -20.33
C ARG A 150 -13.69 -14.66 -21.13
N GLN A 151 -13.09 -15.69 -20.55
CA GLN A 151 -12.90 -17.01 -21.16
C GLN A 151 -13.95 -18.00 -20.66
#